data_AF-A0A1Y2VDP9-F1
#
_entry.id   AF-A0A1Y2VDP9-F1
#
_cell.length_a   1.000
_cell.length_b   1.000
_cell.length_c   1.000
_cell.angle_alpha   90.00
_cell.angle_beta   90.00
_cell.angle_gamma   90.00
#
_symmetry.space_group_name_H-M   'P 1'
#
loop_
_entity.id
_entity.type
_entity.pdbx_description
1 polymer ?
#
loop_
_entity_poly.entity_id
_entity_poly.type
_entity_poly.pdbx_seq_one_letter_code
_entity_poly.pdbx_strand_id
1 'polypeptide(L)'
;MHIALISQVGRQIRVLRGYRLKSILAPQAGLRYDGLFTIKQYGCKQDSKTGLYRLELTLERVPDQKMSLEDLKSIPRPSQLDDWNLYEKLEGDKIKLVQGEASYLEWKLRRQEEKIDREGWRRAKLFRVSFSQ
;
A
#
# COMPACT_ATOMS: atom_id res chain seq x y z
N MET A 1 19.94 -11.06 -16.99
CA MET A 1 20.38 -10.32 -15.80
C MET A 1 20.07 -8.84 -15.99
N HIS A 2 19.41 -8.18 -15.03
CA HIS A 2 19.23 -6.72 -15.06
C HIS A 2 20.43 -6.02 -14.41
N ILE A 3 21.53 -5.89 -15.15
CA ILE A 3 22.80 -5.30 -14.68
C ILE A 3 22.60 -3.91 -14.04
N ALA A 4 21.65 -3.13 -14.56
CA ALA A 4 21.32 -1.82 -14.01
C ALA A 4 20.84 -1.86 -12.55
N LEU A 5 20.26 -2.97 -12.08
CA LEU A 5 19.81 -3.09 -10.69
C LEU A 5 20.94 -3.45 -9.73
N ILE A 6 21.98 -4.15 -10.23
CA ILE A 6 23.22 -4.41 -9.47
C ILE A 6 23.82 -3.08 -9.02
N SER A 7 23.87 -2.09 -9.92
CA SER A 7 24.41 -0.76 -9.59
C SER A 7 23.53 0.06 -8.65
N GLN A 8 22.29 -0.38 -8.38
CA GLN A 8 21.40 0.26 -7.40
C GLN A 8 21.38 -0.46 -6.05
N VAL A 9 22.06 -1.61 -5.90
CA VAL A 9 22.20 -2.29 -4.60
C VAL A 9 22.92 -1.34 -3.63
N GLY A 10 22.37 -1.17 -2.43
CA GLY A 10 22.87 -0.22 -1.44
C GLY A 10 22.43 1.24 -1.66
N ARG A 11 21.81 1.59 -2.80
CA ARG A 11 21.23 2.93 -2.98
C ARG A 11 19.97 3.10 -2.14
N GLN A 12 19.86 4.25 -1.48
CA GLN A 12 18.69 4.61 -0.68
C GLN A 12 17.52 5.05 -1.57
N ILE A 13 16.34 4.54 -1.26
CA ILE A 13 15.07 4.74 -1.97
C ILE A 13 14.01 5.18 -0.97
N ARG A 14 13.22 6.19 -1.34
CA ARG A 14 12.06 6.64 -0.54
C ARG A 14 10.88 5.73 -0.82
N VAL A 15 10.27 5.16 0.23
CA VAL A 15 9.09 4.29 0.10
C VAL A 15 7.84 4.98 0.59
N LEU A 16 6.82 5.01 -0.27
CA LEU A 16 5.46 5.43 0.05
C LEU A 16 4.55 4.20 0.05
N ARG A 17 3.75 3.99 1.10
CA ARG A 17 2.73 2.93 1.14
C ARG A 17 1.34 3.53 1.12
N GLY A 18 0.52 3.07 0.19
CA GLY A 18 -0.88 3.46 0.08
C GLY A 18 -1.81 2.54 0.89
N TYR A 19 -2.94 3.08 1.33
CA TYR A 19 -3.95 2.35 2.11
C TYR A 19 -4.64 1.18 1.37
N ARG A 20 -4.50 1.13 0.05
CA ARG A 20 -4.98 0.04 -0.83
C ARG A 20 -4.01 -1.13 -0.93
N LEU A 21 -2.80 -1.00 -0.39
CA LEU A 21 -1.80 -2.07 -0.45
C LEU A 21 -2.28 -3.28 0.36
N LYS A 22 -2.21 -4.48 -0.23
CA LYS A 22 -2.45 -5.76 0.48
C LYS A 22 -1.26 -6.09 1.41
N SER A 23 -1.16 -5.34 2.50
CA SER A 23 -0.09 -5.43 3.49
C SER A 23 -0.62 -5.12 4.89
N ILE A 24 -0.11 -5.83 5.90
CA ILE A 24 -0.42 -5.53 7.31
C ILE A 24 0.09 -4.14 7.73
N LEU A 25 1.17 -3.66 7.11
CA LEU A 25 1.80 -2.36 7.40
C LEU A 25 1.20 -1.21 6.57
N ALA A 26 0.23 -1.48 5.71
CA ALA A 26 -0.45 -0.43 4.96
C ALA A 26 -1.15 0.56 5.92
N PRO A 27 -1.09 1.87 5.65
CA PRO A 27 -1.81 2.85 6.45
C PRO A 27 -3.32 2.63 6.33
N GLN A 28 -4.09 3.10 7.31
CA GLN A 28 -5.54 2.95 7.31
C GLN A 28 -6.20 3.75 6.17
N ALA A 29 -5.64 4.92 5.87
CA ALA A 29 -6.10 5.86 4.86
C ALA A 29 -4.92 6.56 4.15
N GLY A 30 -5.17 7.05 2.94
CA GLY A 30 -4.22 7.87 2.17
C GLY A 30 -2.90 7.20 1.81
N LEU A 31 -1.85 8.02 1.73
CA LEU A 31 -0.48 7.64 1.37
C LEU A 31 0.47 8.04 2.50
N ARG A 32 1.27 7.08 2.99
CA ARG A 32 2.22 7.32 4.08
C ARG A 32 3.66 7.15 3.61
N TYR A 33 4.53 8.07 3.99
CA TYR A 33 5.98 7.91 3.84
C TYR A 33 6.56 7.05 4.96
N ASP A 34 7.20 5.94 4.59
CA ASP A 34 7.72 4.95 5.53
C ASP A 34 9.23 5.02 5.74
N GLY A 35 9.88 5.96 5.06
CA GLY A 35 11.30 6.22 5.18
C GLY A 35 12.13 5.72 4.00
N LEU A 36 13.42 5.61 4.26
CA LEU A 36 14.45 5.18 3.34
C LEU A 36 14.67 3.67 3.42
N PHE A 37 14.79 3.05 2.26
CA PHE A 37 15.04 1.63 2.08
C PHE A 37 16.20 1.43 1.11
N THR A 38 16.88 0.29 1.21
CA THR A 38 17.91 -0.13 0.26
C THR A 38 17.48 -1.42 -0.41
N ILE A 39 17.88 -1.61 -1.67
CA ILE A 39 17.74 -2.91 -2.34
C ILE A 39 18.75 -3.86 -1.71
N LYS A 40 18.27 -4.89 -1.01
CA LYS A 40 19.08 -5.97 -0.43
C LYS A 40 19.32 -7.08 -1.43
N GLN A 41 18.28 -7.42 -2.20
CA GLN A 41 18.31 -8.47 -3.19
C GLN A 41 17.37 -8.11 -4.34
N TYR A 42 17.71 -8.58 -5.54
CA TYR A 42 16.81 -8.58 -6.68
C TYR A 42 16.84 -9.97 -7.33
N GLY A 43 15.77 -10.34 -8.02
CA GLY A 43 15.67 -11.62 -8.72
C GLY A 43 14.61 -11.57 -9.80
N CYS A 44 14.61 -12.56 -10.68
CA CYS A 44 13.58 -12.72 -11.70
C CYS A 44 12.86 -14.05 -11.45
N LYS A 45 11.54 -14.02 -11.35
CA LYS A 45 10.72 -15.24 -11.21
C LYS A 45 9.70 -15.29 -12.33
N GLN A 46 9.48 -16.47 -12.86
CA GLN A 46 8.39 -16.68 -13.79
C GLN A 46 7.10 -16.85 -12.98
N ASP A 47 6.06 -16.11 -13.35
CA ASP A 47 4.73 -16.30 -12.83
C ASP A 47 4.13 -17.56 -13.45
N SER A 48 3.79 -18.53 -12.60
CA SER A 48 3.31 -19.85 -13.05
C SER A 48 1.93 -19.82 -13.70
N LYS A 49 1.14 -18.77 -13.49
CA LYS A 49 -0.22 -18.65 -14.07
C LYS A 49 -0.21 -17.93 -15.41
N THR A 50 0.63 -16.91 -15.54
CA THR A 50 0.68 -16.06 -16.74
C THR A 50 1.84 -16.36 -17.67
N GLY A 51 2.83 -17.13 -17.21
CA GLY A 51 4.07 -17.43 -17.95
C GLY A 51 5.03 -16.24 -18.06
N LEU A 52 4.63 -15.06 -17.57
CA LEU A 52 5.42 -13.83 -17.64
C LEU A 52 6.52 -13.81 -16.58
N TYR A 53 7.68 -13.27 -16.94
CA TYR A 53 8.75 -13.03 -15.99
C TYR A 53 8.51 -11.73 -15.23
N ARG A 54 8.52 -11.82 -13.89
CA ARG A 54 8.46 -10.66 -13.00
C ARG A 54 9.79 -10.46 -12.28
N LEU A 55 10.15 -9.19 -12.14
CA LEU A 55 11.25 -8.77 -11.30
C LEU A 55 10.77 -8.69 -9.84
N GLU A 56 11.47 -9.35 -8.93
CA GLU A 56 11.26 -9.26 -7.49
C GLU A 56 12.41 -8.49 -6.85
N LEU A 57 12.05 -7.52 -5.99
CA LEU A 57 12.99 -6.72 -5.22
C LEU A 57 12.75 -6.96 -3.73
N THR A 58 13.79 -7.32 -3.01
CA THR A 58 13.78 -7.37 -1.54
C THR A 58 14.37 -6.06 -1.02
N LEU A 59 13.52 -5.27 -0.37
CA LEU A 59 13.91 -4.00 0.24
C LEU A 59 14.13 -4.18 1.74
N GLU A 60 15.16 -3.53 2.25
CA GLU A 60 15.46 -3.45 3.68
C GLU A 60 15.39 -2.00 4.13
N ARG A 61 14.77 -1.75 5.29
CA ARG A 61 14.66 -0.39 5.83
C ARG A 61 16.02 0.03 6.38
N VAL A 62 16.48 1.22 6.03
CA VAL A 62 17.73 1.78 6.57
C VAL A 62 17.56 1.95 8.09
N PRO A 63 18.54 1.52 8.92
CA PRO A 63 18.49 1.70 10.38
C PRO A 63 18.56 3.19 10.78
N ASP A 64 18.31 3.46 12.07
CA ASP A 64 18.52 4.78 12.71
C ASP A 64 17.78 5.97 12.09
N GLN A 65 16.68 5.70 11.39
CA GLN A 65 15.77 6.75 10.94
C GLN A 65 14.99 7.32 12.13
N LYS A 66 14.79 8.65 12.13
CA LYS A 66 14.15 9.41 13.22
C LYS A 66 12.82 8.83 13.73
N MET A 67 12.07 8.14 12.88
CA MET A 67 10.77 7.57 13.23
C MET A 67 10.84 6.05 13.09
N SER A 68 10.45 5.32 14.13
CA SER A 68 10.45 3.86 14.13
C SER A 68 9.30 3.32 13.27
N LEU A 69 9.32 2.01 12.99
CA LEU A 69 8.18 1.34 12.36
C LEU A 69 6.95 1.30 13.27
N GLU A 70 7.13 1.34 14.59
CA GLU A 70 6.02 1.38 15.54
C GLU A 70 5.33 2.74 15.50
N ASP A 71 6.11 3.82 15.49
CA ASP A 71 5.58 5.18 15.37
C ASP A 71 4.80 5.36 14.06
N LEU A 72 5.30 4.78 12.96
CA LEU A 72 4.62 4.81 11.66
C LEU A 72 3.22 4.17 11.70
N LYS A 73 2.97 3.19 12.57
CA LYS A 73 1.65 2.57 12.72
C LYS A 73 0.61 3.53 13.30
N SER A 74 1.04 4.53 14.07
CA SER A 74 0.16 5.60 14.59
C SER A 74 -0.29 6.59 13.51
N ILE A 75 0.28 6.49 12.30
CA ILE A 75 -0.09 7.31 11.14
C ILE A 75 -0.96 6.46 10.19
N PRO A 76 -2.16 6.94 9.81
CA PRO A 76 -2.67 8.31 10.00
C PRO A 76 -3.16 8.61 11.43
N ARG A 77 -2.96 9.86 11.86
CA ARG A 77 -3.52 10.38 13.12
C ARG A 77 -5.05 10.52 13.01
N PRO A 78 -5.80 10.55 14.13
CA PRO A 78 -7.26 10.72 14.10
C PRO A 78 -7.73 11.90 13.24
N SER A 79 -7.12 13.09 13.40
CA SER A 79 -7.45 14.25 12.57
C SER A 79 -7.22 14.03 11.08
N GLN A 80 -6.18 13.27 10.70
CA GLN A 80 -5.91 12.93 9.31
C GLN A 80 -6.90 11.90 8.75
N LEU A 81 -7.52 11.09 9.60
CA LEU A 81 -8.63 10.23 9.20
C LEU A 81 -9.90 11.06 8.96
N ASP A 82 -10.15 12.06 9.79
CA ASP A 82 -11.26 13.00 9.59
C ASP A 82 -11.09 13.77 8.27
N ASP A 83 -9.89 14.30 8.01
CA ASP A 83 -9.53 14.95 6.74
C ASP A 83 -9.72 14.00 5.55
N TRP A 84 -9.35 12.73 5.71
CA TRP A 84 -9.53 11.72 4.67
C TRP A 84 -11.01 11.45 4.39
N ASN A 85 -11.84 11.36 5.43
CA ASN A 85 -13.28 11.17 5.28
C ASN A 85 -13.92 12.36 4.57
N LEU A 86 -13.50 13.58 4.91
CA LEU A 86 -13.92 14.79 4.22
C LEU A 86 -13.50 14.77 2.75
N TYR A 87 -12.25 14.42 2.46
CA TYR A 87 -11.76 14.26 1.09
C TYR A 87 -12.60 13.26 0.29
N GLU A 88 -12.89 12.08 0.84
CA GLU A 88 -13.69 11.08 0.12
C GLU A 88 -15.11 11.58 -0.16
N LYS A 89 -15.70 12.35 0.76
CA LYS A 89 -16.99 13.00 0.53
C LYS A 89 -16.90 14.01 -0.62
N LEU A 90 -15.92 14.92 -0.58
CA LEU A 90 -15.75 15.96 -1.60
C LEU A 90 -15.47 15.38 -2.99
N GLU A 91 -14.67 14.31 -3.08
CA GLU A 91 -14.45 13.61 -4.35
C GLU A 91 -15.73 12.96 -4.86
N GLY A 92 -16.53 12.35 -3.99
CA GLY A 92 -17.84 11.80 -4.35
C GLY A 92 -18.79 12.89 -4.87
N ASP A 93 -18.88 14.01 -4.16
CA ASP A 93 -19.71 15.16 -4.54
C ASP A 93 -19.27 15.75 -5.89
N LYS A 94 -17.96 15.85 -6.13
CA LYS A 94 -17.40 16.29 -7.41
C LYS A 94 -17.74 15.35 -8.55
N ILE A 95 -17.63 14.03 -8.36
CA ILE A 95 -18.00 13.04 -9.39
C ILE A 95 -19.49 13.17 -9.70
N LYS A 96 -20.33 13.27 -8.67
CA LYS A 96 -21.77 13.45 -8.81
C LYS A 96 -22.11 14.71 -9.60
N LEU A 97 -21.42 15.83 -9.32
CA LEU A 97 -21.63 17.09 -10.01
C LEU A 97 -21.18 17.06 -11.48
N VAL A 98 -20.02 16.46 -11.77
CA VAL A 98 -19.38 16.51 -13.10
C VAL A 98 -19.86 15.40 -14.03
N GLN A 99 -20.13 14.21 -13.49
CA GLN A 99 -20.39 12.98 -14.26
C GLN A 99 -21.81 12.42 -14.00
N GLY A 100 -22.53 12.95 -13.01
CA GLY A 100 -23.89 12.55 -12.69
C GLY A 100 -23.98 11.39 -11.70
N GLU A 101 -25.22 11.02 -11.38
CA GLU A 101 -25.53 10.07 -10.30
C GLU A 101 -25.03 8.65 -10.59
N ALA A 102 -25.12 8.20 -11.85
CA ALA A 102 -24.72 6.85 -12.24
C ALA A 102 -23.22 6.60 -11.97
N SER A 103 -22.36 7.54 -12.39
CA SER A 103 -20.92 7.47 -12.15
C SER A 103 -20.55 7.56 -10.66
N TYR A 104 -21.29 8.37 -9.89
CA TYR A 104 -21.12 8.42 -8.43
C TYR A 104 -21.47 7.08 -7.76
N LEU A 105 -22.57 6.44 -8.17
CA LEU A 105 -22.98 5.13 -7.65
C LEU A 105 -21.94 4.06 -7.98
N GLU A 106 -21.46 4.00 -9.22
CA GLU A 106 -20.40 3.07 -9.63
C GLU A 106 -19.10 3.29 -8.82
N TRP A 107 -18.68 4.55 -8.68
CA TRP A 107 -17.52 4.90 -7.87
C TRP A 107 -17.67 4.45 -6.42
N LYS A 108 -18.85 4.65 -5.83
CA LYS A 108 -19.16 4.26 -4.45
C LYS A 108 -19.16 2.74 -4.27
N LEU A 109 -19.74 2.00 -5.24
CA LEU A 109 -19.73 0.53 -5.25
C LEU A 109 -18.30 0.00 -5.31
N ARG A 110 -17.48 0.49 -6.23
CA ARG A 110 -16.07 0.10 -6.36
C ARG A 110 -15.29 0.35 -5.06
N ARG A 111 -15.52 1.49 -4.40
CA ARG A 111 -14.89 1.81 -3.10
C ARG A 111 -15.29 0.83 -1.99
N GLN A 112 -16.55 0.42 -1.94
CA GLN A 112 -17.03 -0.58 -0.98
C GLN A 112 -16.43 -1.95 -1.26
N GLU A 113 -16.37 -2.37 -2.53
CA GLU A 113 -15.75 -3.63 -2.92
C GLU A 113 -14.26 -3.67 -2.56
N GLU A 114 -13.50 -2.61 -2.88
CA GLU A 114 -12.10 -2.46 -2.48
C GLU A 114 -11.92 -2.57 -0.95
N LYS A 115 -12.83 -1.96 -0.18
CA LYS A 115 -12.80 -2.01 1.29
C LYS A 115 -13.01 -3.44 1.79
N ILE A 116 -14.02 -4.13 1.26
CA ILE A 116 -14.35 -5.51 1.62
C ILE A 116 -13.21 -6.47 1.27
N ASP A 117 -12.67 -6.41 0.04
CA ASP A 117 -11.54 -7.25 -0.39
C ASP A 117 -10.32 -7.04 0.52
N ARG A 118 -10.01 -5.79 0.86
CA ARG A 118 -8.91 -5.44 1.75
C ARG A 118 -9.10 -5.98 3.16
N GLU A 119 -10.28 -5.78 3.75
CA GLU A 119 -10.59 -6.29 5.11
C GLU A 119 -10.58 -7.81 5.14
N GLY A 120 -11.17 -8.46 4.12
CA GLY A 120 -11.15 -9.90 3.94
C GLY A 120 -9.71 -10.43 3.84
N TRP A 121 -8.87 -9.82 3.01
CA TRP A 121 -7.46 -10.17 2.89
C TRP A 121 -6.71 -10.02 4.22
N ARG A 122 -6.93 -8.92 4.94
CA ARG A 122 -6.26 -8.65 6.22
C ARG A 122 -6.66 -9.69 7.27
N ARG A 123 -7.96 -10.01 7.39
CA ARG A 123 -8.46 -11.07 8.30
C ARG A 123 -7.86 -12.43 7.96
N ALA A 124 -7.91 -12.84 6.69
CA ALA A 124 -7.35 -14.11 6.24
C ALA A 124 -5.83 -14.21 6.50
N LYS A 125 -5.09 -13.10 6.32
CA LYS A 125 -3.66 -13.06 6.58
C LYS A 125 -3.35 -13.15 8.07
N LEU A 126 -4.04 -12.39 8.91
CA LEU A 126 -3.87 -12.44 10.37
C LEU A 126 -4.20 -13.83 10.94
N PHE A 127 -5.28 -14.45 10.44
CA PHE A 127 -5.64 -15.82 10.78
C PHE A 127 -4.51 -16.80 10.43
N ARG A 128 -3.92 -16.73 9.23
CA ARG A 128 -2.79 -17.62 8.88
C ARG A 128 -1.56 -17.43 9.78
N VAL A 129 -1.28 -16.19 10.18
CA VAL A 129 -0.14 -15.89 11.07
C VAL A 129 -0.36 -16.48 12.47
N SER A 130 -1.59 -16.50 12.99
CA SER A 130 -1.87 -17.07 14.32
C SER A 130 -1.69 -18.58 14.42
N PHE A 131 -1.69 -19.33 13.31
CA PHE A 131 -1.35 -20.77 13.29
C PHE A 131 0.13 -21.07 13.05
N SER A 132 0.94 -20.04 12.79
CA SER A 132 2.38 -20.19 12.51
C SER A 132 3.25 -19.84 13.73
N GLN A 133 2.62 -19.68 14.92
CA GLN A 133 3.28 -19.45 16.21
C GLN A 133 3.25 -20.71 17.06
#